data_AF-A0A2V7INE2-F1
#
_entry.id   AF-A0A2V7INE2-F1
#
_cell.length_a   1.000
_cell.length_b   1.000
_cell.length_c   1.000
_cell.angle_alpha   90.00
_cell.angle_beta   90.00
_cell.angle_gamma   90.00
#
_symmetry.space_group_name_H-M   'P 1'
#
loop_
_entity.id
_entity.type
_entity.pdbx_description
1 polymer ?
#
loop_
_entity_poly.entity_id
_entity_poly.type
_entity_poly.pdbx_seq_one_letter_code
_entity_poly.pdbx_strand_id
1 'polypeptide(L)'
;MAAAHEGDFTGATDLIVDGKALEGSWVVYDQILKEGTCTLEEGGVIDPTVSHRVVRFTVNTPNIGDADIALGDPAVHVAAGDGLYQLSTCHQHWHFQHYATYELVDPATGKVWQAAKRGFCMIDVVPWNGGVQSPTSWVYRVCGRPAGPNGPAIVGNQGISTGHADQYYKWLGGQYFVLDGGDGQAPVPPGNYIIRIHVNPPFPCTKFDRDHNRPVDPQGMCHNFFESRYDNNVAEAPITLPVSRPGRTGFGPGGGQTPPDVDPIDDENRPATTDGK
;
A
#
# COMPACT_ATOMS: atom_id res chain seq x y z
N MET A 1 -9.18 7.14 19.85
CA MET A 1 -8.57 8.42 20.24
C MET A 1 -9.23 9.49 19.40
N ALA A 2 -9.54 10.66 19.95
CA ALA A 2 -9.97 11.80 19.12
C ALA A 2 -8.82 12.18 18.16
N ALA A 3 -9.14 12.58 16.94
CA ALA A 3 -8.14 13.10 16.00
C ALA A 3 -7.34 14.21 16.70
N ALA A 4 -6.02 14.18 16.59
CA ALA A 4 -5.16 15.19 17.25
C ALA A 4 -5.44 16.60 16.70
N HIS A 5 -5.99 16.68 15.48
CA HIS A 5 -6.36 17.89 14.76
C HIS A 5 -7.60 17.65 13.89
N GLU A 6 -8.32 18.71 13.53
CA GLU A 6 -9.41 18.64 12.55
C GLU A 6 -8.83 18.49 11.14
N GLY A 7 -9.49 17.69 10.29
CA GLY A 7 -9.09 17.51 8.90
C GLY A 7 -9.36 18.77 8.06
N ASP A 8 -8.49 19.02 7.08
CA ASP A 8 -8.69 20.09 6.11
C ASP A 8 -9.40 19.56 4.87
N PHE A 9 -10.66 19.94 4.67
CA PHE A 9 -11.47 19.49 3.55
C PHE A 9 -11.64 20.56 2.46
N THR A 10 -10.95 21.70 2.58
CA THR A 10 -11.12 22.84 1.67
C THR A 10 -10.08 22.79 0.56
N GLY A 11 -10.47 22.26 -0.60
CA GLY A 11 -9.56 22.15 -1.74
C GLY A 11 -9.79 20.84 -2.49
N ALA A 12 -8.73 20.32 -3.08
CA ALA A 12 -8.72 19.06 -3.78
C ALA A 12 -7.53 18.20 -3.35
N THR A 13 -7.80 16.91 -3.21
CA THR A 13 -6.84 15.84 -2.96
C THR A 13 -5.99 15.57 -4.21
N ASP A 14 -4.76 15.10 -4.03
CA ASP A 14 -3.88 14.69 -5.12
C ASP A 14 -2.87 13.66 -4.58
N LEU A 15 -3.03 12.39 -4.92
CA LEU A 15 -2.23 11.28 -4.43
C LEU A 15 -1.26 10.82 -5.50
N ILE A 16 0.03 10.86 -5.18
CA ILE A 16 1.07 10.32 -6.05
C ILE A 16 1.69 9.08 -5.43
N VAL A 17 2.56 8.42 -6.19
CA VAL A 17 3.53 7.47 -5.64
C VAL A 17 4.90 8.13 -5.62
N ASP A 18 5.61 8.05 -4.50
CA ASP A 18 6.99 8.53 -4.40
C ASP A 18 7.95 7.58 -5.15
N GLY A 19 8.15 7.85 -6.44
CA GLY A 19 9.04 7.06 -7.30
C GLY A 19 10.49 7.01 -6.81
N LYS A 20 10.98 8.06 -6.14
CA LYS A 20 12.36 8.07 -5.60
C LYS A 20 12.49 7.11 -4.42
N ALA A 21 11.50 7.09 -3.54
CA ALA A 21 11.46 6.13 -2.44
C ALA A 21 11.37 4.68 -2.95
N LEU A 22 10.56 4.45 -4.00
CA LEU A 22 10.42 3.14 -4.64
C LEU A 22 11.75 2.67 -5.27
N GLU A 23 12.39 3.52 -6.08
CA GLU A 23 13.68 3.23 -6.72
C GLU A 23 14.79 2.98 -5.68
N GLY A 24 14.79 3.72 -4.57
CA GLY A 24 15.80 3.61 -3.52
C GLY A 24 15.60 2.44 -2.55
N SER A 25 14.45 1.77 -2.56
CA SER A 25 14.07 0.86 -1.46
C SER A 25 13.44 -0.46 -1.93
N TRP A 26 14.02 -1.08 -2.97
CA TRP A 26 13.75 -2.47 -3.34
C TRP A 26 14.93 -3.39 -3.03
N VAL A 27 14.65 -4.66 -2.76
CA VAL A 27 15.64 -5.69 -2.47
C VAL A 27 15.17 -7.07 -2.89
N VAL A 28 16.02 -7.79 -3.63
CA VAL A 28 15.84 -9.21 -3.97
C VAL A 28 16.44 -10.06 -2.86
N TYR A 29 15.67 -11.04 -2.39
CA TYR A 29 16.01 -11.85 -1.24
C TYR A 29 15.52 -13.29 -1.38
N ASP A 30 16.29 -14.24 -0.83
CA ASP A 30 15.84 -15.63 -0.64
C ASP A 30 15.44 -15.78 0.84
N GLN A 31 14.17 -15.97 1.14
CA GLN A 31 13.66 -16.08 2.51
C GLN A 31 12.60 -17.14 2.62
N ILE A 32 12.57 -17.81 3.76
CA ILE A 32 11.36 -18.47 4.21
C ILE A 32 10.42 -17.35 4.64
N LEU A 33 9.24 -17.28 4.01
CA LEU A 33 8.19 -16.34 4.36
C LEU A 33 7.54 -16.82 5.66
N LYS A 34 8.28 -16.63 6.76
CA LYS A 34 7.84 -16.88 8.13
C LYS A 34 7.00 -15.73 8.58
N GLU A 35 5.80 -15.75 8.08
CA GLU A 35 4.82 -14.78 8.44
C GLU A 35 3.85 -15.44 9.44
N GLY A 36 3.12 -14.65 10.22
CA GLY A 36 1.97 -15.22 10.95
C GLY A 36 1.00 -15.88 9.95
N THR A 37 0.04 -16.67 10.42
CA THR A 37 -1.00 -17.32 9.59
C THR A 37 -1.75 -16.41 8.61
N CYS A 38 -1.59 -15.10 8.74
CA CYS A 38 -2.35 -14.02 8.12
C CYS A 38 -1.94 -13.65 6.68
N THR A 39 -0.69 -13.83 6.31
CA THR A 39 -0.11 -13.22 5.09
C THR A 39 0.17 -14.22 3.98
N LEU A 40 -0.01 -15.53 4.21
CA LEU A 40 -0.13 -16.50 3.13
C LEU A 40 -1.36 -16.23 2.26
N GLU A 41 -2.45 -15.76 2.88
CA GLU A 41 -3.68 -15.36 2.16
C GLU A 41 -3.49 -14.02 1.43
N GLU A 42 -2.80 -13.04 2.03
CA GLU A 42 -2.57 -11.71 1.43
C GLU A 42 -1.37 -11.67 0.45
N GLY A 43 -0.41 -12.59 0.61
CA GLY A 43 0.80 -12.77 -0.21
C GLY A 43 0.65 -13.86 -1.29
N GLY A 44 -0.43 -14.65 -1.23
CA GLY A 44 -0.75 -15.70 -2.20
C GLY A 44 0.19 -16.89 -2.19
N VAL A 45 1.07 -17.00 -1.20
CA VAL A 45 2.14 -18.01 -1.13
C VAL A 45 1.56 -19.38 -0.76
N ILE A 46 1.96 -20.40 -1.52
CA ILE A 46 1.37 -21.75 -1.42
C ILE A 46 2.06 -22.59 -0.34
N ASP A 47 3.35 -22.36 -0.04
CA ASP A 47 4.10 -23.11 0.98
C ASP A 47 4.98 -22.19 1.87
N PRO A 48 4.53 -21.83 3.09
CA PRO A 48 5.32 -20.99 4.03
C PRO A 48 6.61 -21.65 4.53
N THR A 49 6.78 -22.95 4.32
CA THR A 49 7.85 -23.73 4.98
C THR A 49 9.13 -23.76 4.15
N VAL A 50 9.05 -23.39 2.87
CA VAL A 50 10.18 -23.36 1.95
C VAL A 50 10.69 -21.93 1.75
N SER A 51 11.96 -21.83 1.34
CA SER A 51 12.53 -20.54 0.99
C SER A 51 12.02 -20.14 -0.39
N HIS A 52 11.43 -18.95 -0.48
CA HIS A 52 11.04 -18.32 -1.73
C HIS A 52 12.02 -17.23 -2.14
N ARG A 53 12.24 -17.09 -3.45
CA ARG A 53 12.88 -15.91 -4.00
C ARG A 53 11.83 -14.81 -4.17
N VAL A 54 12.08 -13.66 -3.56
CA VAL A 54 11.17 -12.51 -3.63
C VAL A 54 11.90 -11.23 -4.01
N VAL A 55 11.16 -10.25 -4.49
CA VAL A 55 11.57 -8.84 -4.44
C VAL A 55 10.63 -8.07 -3.53
N ARG A 56 11.19 -7.50 -2.47
CA ARG A 56 10.51 -6.62 -1.51
C ARG A 56 10.75 -5.17 -1.87
N PHE A 57 9.81 -4.29 -1.59
CA PHE A 57 9.88 -2.88 -1.99
C PHE A 57 9.06 -1.98 -1.07
N THR A 58 9.55 -0.76 -0.81
CA THR A 58 8.76 0.25 -0.08
C THR A 58 7.90 1.05 -1.05
N VAL A 59 6.64 1.29 -0.67
CA VAL A 59 5.75 2.22 -1.37
C VAL A 59 5.37 3.34 -0.41
N ASN A 60 5.56 4.58 -0.83
CA ASN A 60 5.01 5.75 -0.17
C ASN A 60 4.02 6.43 -1.12
N THR A 61 2.86 6.79 -0.61
CA THR A 61 1.79 7.44 -1.35
C THR A 61 1.41 8.75 -0.68
N PRO A 62 2.13 9.85 -1.01
CA PRO A 62 1.87 11.15 -0.40
C PRO A 62 0.67 11.87 -1.01
N ASN A 63 -0.13 12.50 -0.14
CA ASN A 63 -1.11 13.49 -0.58
C ASN A 63 -0.42 14.85 -0.78
N ILE A 64 -0.35 15.29 -2.03
CA ILE A 64 0.25 16.56 -2.47
C ILE A 64 -0.80 17.62 -2.82
N GLY A 65 -2.08 17.31 -2.59
CA GLY A 65 -3.21 18.20 -2.82
C GLY A 65 -3.24 19.36 -1.83
N ASP A 66 -4.23 20.25 -1.93
CA ASP A 66 -4.46 21.32 -0.96
C ASP A 66 -5.62 21.01 0.01
N ALA A 67 -6.12 19.77 -0.03
CA ALA A 67 -7.03 19.21 0.96
C ALA A 67 -6.65 17.77 1.33
N ASP A 68 -7.05 17.37 2.52
CA ASP A 68 -6.86 16.01 3.01
C ASP A 68 -7.72 15.00 2.24
N ILE A 69 -7.16 13.80 2.04
CA ILE A 69 -7.97 12.64 1.69
C ILE A 69 -8.68 12.22 2.97
N ALA A 70 -10.00 12.42 3.01
CA ALA A 70 -10.81 12.18 4.20
C ALA A 70 -11.86 11.12 3.92
N LEU A 71 -11.52 9.86 4.17
CA LEU A 71 -12.43 8.74 3.95
C LEU A 71 -13.30 8.49 5.18
N GLY A 72 -12.86 8.87 6.38
CA GLY A 72 -13.67 8.76 7.59
C GLY A 72 -13.70 7.35 8.18
N ASP A 73 -14.77 7.01 8.91
CA ASP A 73 -14.90 5.73 9.62
C ASP A 73 -15.34 4.60 8.67
N PRO A 74 -14.51 3.55 8.47
CA PRO A 74 -14.88 2.43 7.61
C PRO A 74 -16.16 1.71 8.02
N ALA A 75 -16.55 1.74 9.30
CA ALA A 75 -17.80 1.13 9.76
C ALA A 75 -19.03 1.79 9.11
N VAL A 76 -18.96 3.10 8.82
CA VAL A 76 -20.03 3.84 8.13
C VAL A 76 -20.17 3.36 6.69
N HIS A 77 -19.05 3.18 5.98
CA HIS A 77 -19.01 2.69 4.60
C HIS A 77 -19.50 1.25 4.48
N VAL A 78 -19.08 0.37 5.40
CA VAL A 78 -19.55 -1.02 5.46
C VAL A 78 -21.05 -1.07 5.70
N ALA A 79 -21.59 -0.23 6.59
CA ALA A 79 -23.03 -0.15 6.83
C ALA A 79 -23.80 0.41 5.62
N ALA A 80 -23.20 1.32 4.85
CA ALA A 80 -23.75 1.84 3.61
C ALA A 80 -23.67 0.82 2.45
N GLY A 81 -22.78 -0.16 2.54
CA GLY A 81 -22.60 -1.19 1.51
C GLY A 81 -21.94 -0.68 0.23
N ASP A 82 -21.12 0.37 0.31
CA ASP A 82 -20.50 1.03 -0.85
C ASP A 82 -19.25 0.31 -1.38
N GLY A 83 -18.82 -0.77 -0.71
CA GLY A 83 -17.72 -1.62 -1.14
C GLY A 83 -16.33 -1.01 -0.96
N LEU A 84 -16.19 0.12 -0.25
CA LEU A 84 -14.88 0.74 -0.01
C LEU A 84 -13.99 -0.06 0.93
N TYR A 85 -14.59 -0.79 1.88
CA TYR A 85 -13.86 -1.46 2.93
C TYR A 85 -14.23 -2.92 3.07
N GLN A 86 -13.23 -3.72 3.42
CA GLN A 86 -13.37 -5.11 3.80
C GLN A 86 -12.65 -5.33 5.13
N LEU A 87 -13.21 -6.18 5.99
CA LEU A 87 -12.51 -6.58 7.20
C LEU A 87 -11.35 -7.49 6.81
N SER A 88 -10.12 -7.10 7.11
CA SER A 88 -9.02 -8.06 7.16
C SER A 88 -9.16 -8.86 8.44
N THR A 89 -9.51 -10.13 8.32
CA THR A 89 -9.50 -11.07 9.45
C THR A 89 -8.09 -11.26 10.02
N CYS A 90 -7.09 -10.94 9.21
CA CYS A 90 -5.68 -11.11 9.43
C CYS A 90 -5.08 -9.96 10.25
N HIS A 91 -5.27 -8.73 9.81
CA HIS A 91 -4.79 -7.53 10.51
C HIS A 91 -5.82 -7.01 11.52
N GLN A 92 -7.02 -7.58 11.49
CA GLN A 92 -8.11 -7.31 12.44
C GLN A 92 -8.52 -5.84 12.46
N HIS A 93 -8.45 -5.22 11.29
CA HIS A 93 -8.91 -3.86 11.01
C HIS A 93 -9.49 -3.78 9.60
N TRP A 94 -10.10 -2.65 9.28
CA TRP A 94 -10.68 -2.40 7.98
C TRP A 94 -9.61 -2.06 6.94
N HIS A 95 -9.65 -2.76 5.80
CA HIS A 95 -8.82 -2.49 4.64
C HIS A 95 -9.63 -1.79 3.56
N PHE A 96 -9.11 -0.65 3.11
CA PHE A 96 -9.52 0.03 1.91
C PHE A 96 -9.25 -0.85 0.68
N GLN A 97 -10.29 -1.05 -0.12
CA GLN A 97 -10.26 -1.89 -1.32
C GLN A 97 -9.74 -1.09 -2.51
N HIS A 98 -9.00 -1.74 -3.42
CA HIS A 98 -8.46 -1.12 -4.64
C HIS A 98 -7.67 0.17 -4.36
N TYR A 99 -6.87 0.17 -3.30
CA TYR A 99 -6.01 1.32 -2.98
C TYR A 99 -4.89 1.50 -3.99
N ALA A 100 -4.15 0.43 -4.27
CA ALA A 100 -3.03 0.44 -5.19
C ALA A 100 -2.89 -0.92 -5.89
N THR A 101 -2.38 -0.90 -7.10
CA THR A 101 -1.96 -2.10 -7.84
C THR A 101 -0.44 -2.13 -7.96
N TYR A 102 0.13 -3.29 -7.66
CA TYR A 102 1.57 -3.53 -7.67
C TYR A 102 1.88 -4.52 -8.79
N GLU A 103 2.63 -4.06 -9.77
CA GLU A 103 2.98 -4.82 -10.96
C GLU A 103 4.49 -4.93 -11.12
N LEU A 104 4.96 -6.12 -11.48
CA LEU A 104 6.30 -6.34 -12.00
C LEU A 104 6.16 -6.56 -13.51
N VAL A 105 6.79 -5.72 -14.30
CA VAL A 105 6.61 -5.67 -15.76
C VAL A 105 7.91 -6.05 -16.45
N ASP A 106 7.83 -7.01 -17.37
CA ASP A 106 8.90 -7.29 -18.32
C ASP A 106 8.82 -6.27 -19.47
N PRO A 107 9.79 -5.35 -19.60
CA PRO A 107 9.75 -4.33 -20.65
C PRO A 107 9.96 -4.89 -22.06
N ALA A 108 10.52 -6.11 -22.20
CA ALA A 108 10.76 -6.73 -23.49
C ALA A 108 9.49 -7.41 -24.05
N THR A 109 8.67 -8.00 -23.17
CA THR A 109 7.50 -8.79 -23.58
C THR A 109 6.16 -8.15 -23.21
N GLY A 110 6.15 -7.17 -22.29
CA GLY A 110 4.95 -6.60 -21.69
C GLY A 110 4.26 -7.53 -20.69
N LYS A 111 4.88 -8.65 -20.32
CA LYS A 111 4.32 -9.57 -19.31
C LYS A 111 4.28 -8.90 -17.94
N VAL A 112 3.17 -9.08 -17.25
CA VAL A 112 2.91 -8.53 -15.91
C VAL A 112 2.76 -9.67 -14.91
N TRP A 113 3.41 -9.51 -13.76
CA TRP A 113 3.15 -10.26 -12.53
C TRP A 113 2.57 -9.31 -11.51
N GLN A 114 1.56 -9.75 -10.77
CA GLN A 114 0.92 -8.91 -9.75
C GLN A 114 1.33 -9.35 -8.36
N ALA A 115 1.54 -8.40 -7.45
CA ALA A 115 1.63 -8.76 -6.04
C ALA A 115 0.23 -9.16 -5.53
N ALA A 116 0.17 -10.07 -4.56
CA ALA A 116 -1.10 -10.54 -4.01
C ALA A 116 -1.78 -9.54 -3.06
N LYS A 117 -1.06 -8.50 -2.63
CA LYS A 117 -1.55 -7.50 -1.69
C LYS A 117 -2.76 -6.75 -2.23
N ARG A 118 -3.91 -6.89 -1.56
CA ARG A 118 -5.21 -6.35 -2.01
C ARG A 118 -5.87 -5.38 -1.03
N GLY A 119 -5.44 -5.39 0.23
CA GLY A 119 -6.04 -4.59 1.28
C GLY A 119 -5.02 -3.71 1.98
N PHE A 120 -5.41 -2.46 2.21
CA PHE A 120 -4.55 -1.42 2.76
C PHE A 120 -5.32 -0.63 3.80
N CYS A 121 -4.71 -0.32 4.92
CA CYS A 121 -5.16 0.81 5.71
C CYS A 121 -4.61 2.12 5.14
N MET A 122 -5.44 3.16 5.04
CA MET A 122 -5.03 4.49 4.61
C MET A 122 -4.94 5.42 5.82
N ILE A 123 -3.71 5.72 6.25
CA ILE A 123 -3.42 6.60 7.41
C ILE A 123 -2.16 7.43 7.17
N ASP A 124 -1.98 8.47 7.97
CA ASP A 124 -0.73 9.21 8.07
C ASP A 124 0.35 8.32 8.71
N VAL A 125 1.37 7.93 7.94
CA VAL A 125 2.48 7.10 8.42
C VAL A 125 3.79 7.85 8.53
N VAL A 126 4.12 8.67 7.53
CA VAL A 126 5.32 9.51 7.52
C VAL A 126 5.01 10.91 6.99
N PRO A 127 5.69 11.95 7.50
CA PRO A 127 5.68 13.24 6.83
C PRO A 127 6.36 13.10 5.47
N TRP A 128 5.84 13.75 4.44
CA TRP A 128 6.45 13.76 3.13
C TRP A 128 7.07 15.12 2.82
N ASN A 129 8.38 15.12 2.56
CA ASN A 129 9.15 16.34 2.28
C ASN A 129 9.67 16.35 0.83
N GLY A 130 8.76 16.12 -0.12
CA GLY A 130 9.07 16.10 -1.55
C GLY A 130 9.10 17.48 -2.23
N GLY A 131 9.00 18.56 -1.45
CA GLY A 131 9.22 19.93 -1.92
C GLY A 131 8.01 20.64 -2.52
N VAL A 132 6.80 20.08 -2.38
CA VAL A 132 5.55 20.76 -2.82
C VAL A 132 4.90 21.51 -1.65
N GLN A 133 4.79 20.87 -0.49
CA GLN A 133 4.19 21.43 0.72
C GLN A 133 4.92 20.93 1.97
N SER A 134 4.91 21.72 3.04
CA SER A 134 5.30 21.23 4.36
C SER A 134 4.20 20.31 4.91
N PRO A 135 4.54 19.19 5.56
CA PRO A 135 3.56 18.34 6.22
C PRO A 135 2.70 19.15 7.19
N THR A 136 1.38 18.98 7.12
CA THR A 136 0.44 19.57 8.07
C THR A 136 0.41 18.76 9.37
N SER A 137 -0.58 19.00 10.22
CA SER A 137 -0.83 18.15 11.39
C SER A 137 -1.26 16.74 10.98
N TRP A 138 -0.93 15.74 11.81
CA TRP A 138 -1.41 14.37 11.62
C TRP A 138 -2.87 14.24 12.06
N VAL A 139 -3.74 13.73 11.20
CA VAL A 139 -5.19 13.63 11.41
C VAL A 139 -5.68 12.19 11.36
N TYR A 140 -5.20 11.38 10.41
CA TYR A 140 -5.70 10.03 10.12
C TYR A 140 -4.73 8.99 10.67
N ARG A 141 -5.16 8.24 11.69
CA ARG A 141 -4.23 7.37 12.45
C ARG A 141 -4.80 6.01 12.83
N VAL A 142 -6.05 5.75 12.50
CA VAL A 142 -6.77 4.59 13.02
C VAL A 142 -7.56 3.97 11.88
N CYS A 143 -7.19 2.74 11.52
CA CYS A 143 -7.87 2.00 10.46
C CYS A 143 -9.28 1.59 10.91
N GLY A 144 -9.49 1.47 12.22
CA GLY A 144 -10.74 1.06 12.82
C GLY A 144 -10.95 -0.45 12.70
N ARG A 145 -11.75 -1.00 13.60
CA ARG A 145 -12.09 -2.42 13.60
C ARG A 145 -13.44 -2.68 14.26
N PRO A 146 -14.18 -3.73 13.84
CA PRO A 146 -15.39 -4.14 14.54
C PRO A 146 -15.05 -4.73 15.91
N ALA A 147 -16.07 -4.87 16.77
CA ALA A 147 -15.92 -5.59 18.02
C ALA A 147 -15.60 -7.07 17.73
N GLY A 148 -14.72 -7.67 18.51
CA GLY A 148 -14.28 -9.04 18.28
C GLY A 148 -13.51 -9.64 19.46
N PRO A 149 -12.86 -10.79 19.26
CA PRO A 149 -12.13 -11.50 20.32
C PRO A 149 -11.05 -10.64 21.00
N ASN A 150 -10.53 -9.64 20.29
CA ASN A 150 -9.44 -8.78 20.75
C ASN A 150 -9.89 -7.42 21.29
N GLY A 151 -11.19 -7.28 21.59
CA GLY A 151 -11.75 -6.15 22.34
C GLY A 151 -12.95 -5.48 21.67
N PRO A 152 -13.37 -4.32 22.21
CA PRO A 152 -14.46 -3.54 21.64
C PRO A 152 -14.10 -3.00 20.25
N ALA A 153 -15.14 -2.56 19.52
CA ALA A 153 -14.96 -1.86 18.27
C ALA A 153 -14.09 -0.61 18.47
N ILE A 154 -13.23 -0.35 17.49
CA ILE A 154 -12.45 0.89 17.41
C ILE A 154 -13.00 1.68 16.23
N VAL A 155 -13.46 2.89 16.52
CA VAL A 155 -13.89 3.87 15.51
C VAL A 155 -12.67 4.25 14.66
N GLY A 156 -12.77 4.07 13.35
CA GLY A 156 -11.71 4.45 12.41
C GLY A 156 -11.74 5.93 12.05
N ASN A 157 -10.66 6.38 11.42
CA ASN A 157 -10.55 7.65 10.73
C ASN A 157 -9.47 7.49 9.65
N GLN A 158 -9.84 6.86 8.53
CA GLN A 158 -8.92 6.61 7.42
C GLN A 158 -8.87 7.82 6.46
N GLY A 159 -7.69 8.05 5.92
CA GLY A 159 -7.37 9.24 5.12
C GLY A 159 -5.86 9.52 5.10
N ILE A 160 -5.47 10.57 4.37
CA ILE A 160 -4.09 11.05 4.31
C ILE A 160 -4.10 12.58 4.32
N SER A 161 -3.48 13.14 5.36
CA SER A 161 -3.33 14.57 5.55
C SER A 161 -2.41 15.16 4.48
N THR A 162 -2.67 16.41 4.13
CA THR A 162 -1.84 17.15 3.17
C THR A 162 -0.36 17.17 3.59
N GLY A 163 0.54 16.75 2.69
CA GLY A 163 1.97 16.64 2.96
C GLY A 163 2.37 15.45 3.84
N HIS A 164 1.47 14.51 4.12
CA HIS A 164 1.78 13.20 4.69
C HIS A 164 1.72 12.11 3.62
N ALA A 165 2.33 10.98 3.93
CA ALA A 165 2.22 9.78 3.13
C ALA A 165 1.81 8.59 3.99
N ASP A 166 0.98 7.75 3.40
CA ASP A 166 0.85 6.38 3.82
C ASP A 166 2.04 5.58 3.28
N GLN A 167 2.73 4.87 4.17
CA GLN A 167 3.95 4.13 3.86
C GLN A 167 3.76 2.65 4.17
N TYR A 168 3.98 1.85 3.14
CA TYR A 168 4.17 0.42 3.24
C TYR A 168 5.64 0.07 3.02
N TYR A 169 6.38 -0.09 4.12
CA TYR A 169 7.80 -0.40 4.04
C TYR A 169 8.04 -1.86 3.66
N LYS A 170 9.15 -2.11 2.96
CA LYS A 170 9.48 -3.38 2.30
C LYS A 170 9.41 -4.66 3.15
N TRP A 171 9.53 -4.58 4.47
CA TRP A 171 9.48 -5.78 5.33
C TRP A 171 8.08 -6.10 5.85
N LEU A 172 7.08 -5.25 5.61
CA LEU A 172 5.69 -5.59 5.93
C LEU A 172 5.26 -6.87 5.22
N GLY A 173 4.40 -7.63 5.89
CA GLY A 173 3.72 -8.77 5.29
C GLY A 173 3.02 -8.39 3.98
N GLY A 174 3.08 -9.28 3.00
CA GLY A 174 2.52 -9.08 1.66
C GLY A 174 3.22 -8.02 0.80
N GLN A 175 4.27 -7.36 1.28
CA GLN A 175 4.98 -6.31 0.55
C GLN A 175 6.10 -6.89 -0.36
N TYR A 176 5.73 -7.77 -1.29
CA TYR A 176 6.67 -8.42 -2.20
C TYR A 176 6.01 -8.97 -3.48
N PHE A 177 6.85 -9.29 -4.46
CA PHE A 177 6.54 -10.24 -5.53
C PHE A 177 7.26 -11.56 -5.27
N VAL A 178 6.58 -12.69 -5.49
CA VAL A 178 7.19 -14.02 -5.47
C VAL A 178 7.72 -14.33 -6.87
N LEU A 179 9.00 -14.71 -6.96
CA LEU A 179 9.72 -14.83 -8.24
C LEU A 179 9.86 -16.27 -8.71
N ASP A 180 9.63 -17.25 -7.85
CA ASP A 180 9.81 -18.68 -8.17
C ASP A 180 8.52 -19.41 -8.53
N GLY A 181 7.39 -18.70 -8.57
CA GLY A 181 6.06 -19.27 -8.84
C GLY A 181 5.41 -19.93 -7.62
N GLY A 182 5.99 -19.76 -6.43
CA GLY A 182 5.38 -20.20 -5.16
C GLY A 182 4.04 -19.53 -4.83
N ASP A 183 3.60 -18.56 -5.62
CA ASP A 183 2.31 -17.89 -5.57
C ASP A 183 1.32 -18.35 -6.68
N GLY A 184 1.70 -19.37 -7.44
CA GLY A 184 0.91 -19.89 -8.56
C GLY A 184 1.05 -19.10 -9.87
N GLN A 185 1.83 -18.02 -9.89
CA GLN A 185 2.21 -17.34 -11.13
C GLN A 185 3.36 -18.06 -11.83
N ALA A 186 3.55 -17.78 -13.11
CA ALA A 186 4.71 -18.29 -13.83
C ALA A 186 6.01 -17.74 -13.19
N PRO A 187 7.08 -18.54 -13.01
CA PRO A 187 8.33 -18.03 -12.46
C PRO A 187 8.87 -16.82 -13.24
N VAL A 188 9.53 -15.90 -12.52
CA VAL A 188 10.15 -14.69 -13.07
C VAL A 188 11.63 -14.98 -13.35
N PRO A 189 12.07 -15.01 -14.62
CA PRO A 189 13.48 -15.20 -14.95
C PRO A 189 14.37 -14.04 -14.46
N PRO A 190 15.67 -14.25 -14.24
CA PRO A 190 16.63 -13.15 -14.06
C PRO A 190 16.62 -12.18 -15.25
N GLY A 191 16.83 -10.89 -15.00
CA GLY A 191 16.74 -9.87 -16.05
C GLY A 191 16.43 -8.48 -15.52
N ASN A 192 16.14 -7.56 -16.44
CA ASN A 192 15.72 -6.21 -16.12
C ASN A 192 14.20 -6.10 -16.20
N TYR A 193 13.60 -5.48 -15.19
CA TYR A 193 12.15 -5.34 -15.04
C TYR A 193 11.81 -3.95 -14.55
N ILE A 194 10.52 -3.64 -14.53
CA ILE A 194 9.98 -2.41 -13.95
C ILE A 194 9.02 -2.82 -12.83
N ILE A 195 9.24 -2.31 -11.62
CA ILE A 195 8.18 -2.28 -10.62
C ILE A 195 7.29 -1.07 -10.97
N ARG A 196 6.02 -1.32 -11.27
CA ARG A 196 5.03 -0.27 -11.50
C ARG A 196 4.02 -0.29 -10.36
N ILE A 197 3.79 0.89 -9.79
CA ILE A 197 2.80 1.11 -8.75
C ILE A 197 1.78 2.12 -9.28
N HIS A 198 0.50 1.78 -9.17
CA HIS A 198 -0.59 2.67 -9.55
C HIS A 198 -1.56 2.81 -8.37
N VAL A 199 -1.61 4.01 -7.78
CA VAL A 199 -2.46 4.33 -6.63
C VAL A 199 -3.81 4.89 -7.09
N ASN A 200 -4.89 4.62 -6.35
CA ASN A 200 -6.29 4.89 -6.75
C ASN A 200 -6.56 4.55 -8.23
N PRO A 201 -6.25 3.32 -8.68
CA PRO A 201 -6.30 2.97 -10.09
C PRO A 201 -7.73 3.09 -10.66
N PRO A 202 -7.87 3.47 -11.94
CA PRO A 202 -9.16 3.55 -12.62
C PRO A 202 -9.75 2.15 -12.82
N PHE A 203 -11.07 2.03 -12.74
CA PHE A 203 -11.80 0.82 -13.08
C PHE A 203 -13.05 1.12 -13.92
N PRO A 204 -13.53 0.17 -14.74
CA PRO A 204 -14.76 0.37 -15.51
C PRO A 204 -15.94 0.63 -14.57
N CYS A 205 -16.64 1.75 -14.78
CA CYS A 205 -17.81 2.07 -14.00
C CYS A 205 -18.94 1.04 -14.20
N THR A 206 -19.38 0.41 -13.12
CA THR A 206 -20.57 -0.42 -13.09
C THR A 206 -21.81 0.41 -12.73
N LYS A 207 -23.00 -0.21 -12.76
CA LYS A 207 -24.22 0.42 -12.21
C LYS A 207 -24.05 0.73 -10.71
N PHE A 208 -23.43 -0.18 -9.97
CA PHE A 208 -23.19 -0.02 -8.54
C PHE A 208 -22.35 1.24 -8.25
N ASP A 209 -21.30 1.48 -9.04
CA ASP A 209 -20.42 2.64 -8.85
C ASP A 209 -21.14 3.97 -9.10
N ARG A 210 -22.01 4.00 -10.10
CA ARG A 210 -22.82 5.18 -10.41
C ARG A 210 -23.86 5.45 -9.32
N ASP A 211 -24.49 4.41 -8.79
CA ASP A 211 -25.47 4.55 -7.70
C ASP A 211 -24.82 5.08 -6.41
N HIS A 212 -23.52 4.79 -6.19
CA HIS A 212 -22.73 5.29 -5.07
C HIS A 212 -21.93 6.57 -5.39
N ASN A 213 -22.21 7.22 -6.52
CA ASN A 213 -21.55 8.47 -6.95
C ASN A 213 -20.01 8.40 -6.96
N ARG A 214 -19.45 7.28 -7.44
CA ARG A 214 -18.00 7.17 -7.64
C ARG A 214 -17.48 8.29 -8.54
N PRO A 215 -16.37 8.94 -8.17
CA PRO A 215 -15.68 9.90 -9.04
C PRO A 215 -15.32 9.28 -10.37
N VAL A 216 -15.42 10.08 -11.43
CA VAL A 216 -15.16 9.66 -12.81
C VAL A 216 -14.10 10.57 -13.42
N ASP A 217 -13.06 9.97 -13.99
CA ASP A 217 -11.99 10.70 -14.68
C ASP A 217 -12.44 11.22 -16.07
N PRO A 218 -11.63 12.07 -16.74
CA PRO A 218 -11.93 12.54 -18.09
C PRO A 218 -12.03 11.42 -19.16
N GLN A 219 -11.51 10.24 -18.88
CA GLN A 219 -11.56 9.05 -19.73
C GLN A 219 -12.84 8.22 -19.52
N GLY A 220 -13.67 8.60 -18.54
CA GLY A 220 -14.93 7.91 -18.21
C GLY A 220 -14.76 6.70 -17.30
N MET A 221 -13.60 6.54 -16.66
CA MET A 221 -13.30 5.49 -15.70
C MET A 221 -13.62 5.93 -14.28
N CYS A 222 -14.05 5.00 -13.45
CA CYS A 222 -14.37 5.27 -12.05
C CYS A 222 -13.13 5.13 -11.17
N HIS A 223 -13.09 5.92 -10.10
CA HIS A 223 -12.09 5.86 -9.04
C HIS A 223 -12.78 5.69 -7.68
N ASN A 224 -12.04 5.25 -6.68
CA ASN A 224 -12.61 5.06 -5.34
C ASN A 224 -12.89 6.39 -4.64
N PHE A 225 -12.00 7.37 -4.83
CA PHE A 225 -12.14 8.73 -4.31
C PHE A 225 -11.67 9.76 -5.33
N PHE A 226 -12.09 11.00 -5.11
CA PHE A 226 -11.83 12.10 -6.02
C PHE A 226 -10.38 12.53 -5.86
N GLU A 227 -9.76 12.96 -6.96
CA GLU A 227 -8.47 13.64 -6.97
C GLU A 227 -8.51 14.74 -8.02
N SER A 228 -7.75 15.81 -7.78
CA SER A 228 -7.59 16.91 -8.74
C SER A 228 -6.89 16.45 -10.03
N ARG A 229 -6.06 15.41 -9.93
CA ARG A 229 -5.26 14.83 -11.00
C ARG A 229 -5.18 13.33 -10.81
N TYR A 230 -5.39 12.61 -11.91
CA TYR A 230 -5.22 11.15 -11.96
C TYR A 230 -4.02 10.74 -12.83
N ASP A 231 -3.38 11.69 -13.52
CA ASP A 231 -2.29 11.44 -14.48
C ASP A 231 -0.91 11.29 -13.82
N ASN A 232 -0.84 11.47 -12.51
CA ASN A 232 0.34 11.39 -11.65
C ASN A 232 0.26 10.25 -10.61
N ASN A 233 -0.76 9.39 -10.71
CA ASN A 233 -1.01 8.27 -9.80
C ASN A 233 -0.08 7.06 -10.03
N VAL A 234 0.82 7.13 -11.02
CA VAL A 234 1.71 6.03 -11.39
C VAL A 234 3.16 6.42 -11.15
N ALA A 235 3.91 5.52 -10.50
CA ALA A 235 5.37 5.55 -10.50
C ALA A 235 5.94 4.20 -10.96
N GLU A 236 7.08 4.27 -11.63
CA GLU A 236 7.83 3.13 -12.12
C GLU A 236 9.26 3.17 -11.57
N ALA A 237 9.80 2.01 -11.21
CA ALA A 237 11.18 1.86 -10.77
C ALA A 237 11.85 0.72 -11.55
N PRO A 238 12.94 0.98 -12.30
CA PRO A 238 13.69 -0.08 -12.95
C PRO A 238 14.44 -0.91 -11.91
N ILE A 239 14.36 -2.24 -12.05
CA ILE A 239 15.06 -3.19 -11.19
C ILE A 239 15.84 -4.22 -12.02
N THR A 240 16.86 -4.81 -11.40
CA THR A 240 17.57 -5.95 -11.95
C THR A 240 17.40 -7.15 -11.01
N LEU A 241 16.91 -8.25 -11.56
CA LEU A 241 16.83 -9.53 -10.87
C LEU A 241 18.12 -10.34 -11.15
N PRO A 242 18.93 -10.66 -10.12
CA PRO A 242 20.21 -11.31 -10.29
C PRO A 242 20.08 -12.77 -10.70
N VAL A 243 21.02 -13.26 -11.53
CA VAL A 243 21.14 -14.68 -11.90
C VAL A 243 21.60 -15.52 -10.71
N SER A 244 22.57 -15.01 -9.96
CA SER A 244 23.10 -15.67 -8.76
C SER A 244 22.16 -15.50 -7.57
N ARG A 245 22.28 -16.39 -6.58
CA ARG A 245 21.58 -16.21 -5.31
C ARG A 245 22.00 -14.89 -4.65
N PRO A 246 21.05 -14.06 -4.18
CA PRO A 246 21.39 -12.89 -3.39
C PRO A 246 22.11 -13.33 -2.10
N GLY A 247 23.00 -12.49 -1.59
CA GLY A 247 23.64 -12.71 -0.29
C GLY A 247 22.65 -12.54 0.86
N ARG A 248 23.11 -12.76 2.10
CA ARG A 248 22.29 -12.66 3.32
C ARG A 248 21.69 -11.27 3.60
N THR A 249 22.11 -10.25 2.87
CA THR A 249 21.59 -8.87 3.00
C THR A 249 20.87 -8.42 1.73
N GLY A 250 20.57 -9.36 0.83
CA GLY A 250 19.85 -9.11 -0.42
C GLY A 250 20.68 -8.43 -1.50
N PHE A 251 20.06 -8.28 -2.67
CA PHE A 251 20.60 -7.54 -3.81
C PHE A 251 19.66 -6.37 -4.15
N GLY A 252 20.21 -5.18 -4.35
CA GLY A 252 19.44 -3.98 -4.68
C GLY A 252 19.74 -2.80 -3.73
N PRO A 253 19.22 -1.60 -4.04
CA PRO A 253 19.46 -0.38 -3.28
C PRO A 253 18.87 -0.43 -1.86
N GLY A 254 17.81 -1.22 -1.65
CA GLY A 254 17.24 -1.49 -0.33
C GLY A 254 17.93 -2.61 0.44
N GLY A 255 19.03 -3.17 -0.07
CA GLY A 255 19.81 -4.23 0.58
C GLY A 255 20.73 -3.73 1.70
N GLY A 256 21.66 -4.58 2.13
CA GLY A 256 22.65 -4.23 3.17
C GLY A 256 22.13 -4.30 4.61
N GLN A 257 20.87 -4.67 4.79
CA GLN A 257 20.22 -4.86 6.08
C GLN A 257 19.91 -6.34 6.29
N THR A 258 19.99 -6.81 7.54
CA THR A 258 19.45 -8.13 7.90
C THR A 258 17.93 -8.04 7.90
N PRO A 259 17.21 -8.90 7.16
CA PRO A 259 15.76 -8.93 7.23
C PRO A 259 15.28 -9.35 8.63
N PRO A 260 14.07 -8.95 9.02
CA PRO A 260 13.48 -9.45 10.24
C PRO A 260 13.23 -10.97 10.15
N ASP A 261 13.30 -11.66 11.29
CA ASP A 261 13.04 -13.11 11.37
C ASP A 261 11.57 -13.47 11.13
N VAL A 262 10.68 -12.52 11.42
CA VAL A 262 9.23 -12.59 11.21
C VAL A 262 8.79 -11.28 10.58
N ASP A 263 8.00 -11.38 9.51
CA ASP A 263 7.42 -10.22 8.86
C ASP A 263 6.52 -9.44 9.83
N PRO A 264 6.77 -8.14 10.04
CA PRO A 264 5.88 -7.33 10.85
C PRO A 264 4.50 -7.22 10.21
N ILE A 265 3.49 -7.37 11.05
CA ILE A 265 2.09 -7.11 10.70
C ILE A 265 1.91 -5.60 10.67
N ASP A 266 1.06 -5.12 9.76
CA ASP A 266 0.62 -3.74 9.81
C ASP A 266 -0.33 -3.52 10.99
N ASP A 267 0.25 -3.21 12.15
CA ASP A 267 -0.42 -3.11 13.44
C ASP A 267 -0.87 -1.68 13.79
N GLU A 268 -0.82 -0.77 12.83
CA GLU A 268 -1.12 0.67 13.01
C GLU A 268 -0.18 1.38 14.02
N ASN A 269 0.83 0.70 14.58
CA ASN A 269 1.76 1.29 15.54
C ASN A 269 2.77 2.17 14.80
N ARG A 270 2.35 3.40 14.51
CA ARG A 270 3.22 4.44 13.95
C ARG A 270 3.74 5.34 15.08
N PRO A 271 4.92 5.98 14.92
CA PRO A 271 5.57 6.72 15.99
C PRO A 271 4.60 7.69 16.68
N ALA A 272 4.58 7.65 18.02
CA ALA A 272 3.94 8.71 18.79
C ALA A 272 4.52 10.05 18.35
N THR A 273 3.69 11.07 18.24
CA THR A 273 4.13 12.43 17.96
C THR A 273 5.26 12.79 18.91
N THR A 274 6.50 12.84 18.43
CA THR A 274 7.45 13.72 19.07
C THR A 274 7.04 15.11 18.63
N ASP A 275 6.02 15.64 19.31
CA ASP A 275 5.78 17.06 19.35
C ASP A 275 7.14 17.70 19.60
N GLY A 276 7.56 18.54 18.64
CA GLY A 276 8.77 19.32 18.79
C GLY A 276 8.74 20.05 20.13
N LYS A 277 9.58 19.59 21.04
CA LYS A 277 10.23 20.43 22.05
C LYS A 277 11.69 20.55 21.67
#